data_AF-Q22AI3-F1
#
_entry.id   AF-Q22AI3-F1
#
_cell.length_a   1.000
_cell.length_b   1.000
_cell.length_c   1.000
_cell.angle_alpha   90.00
_cell.angle_beta   90.00
_cell.angle_gamma   90.00
#
_symmetry.space_group_name_H-M   'P 1'
#
loop_
_entity.id
_entity.type
_entity.pdbx_description
1 polymer ?
#
loop_
_entity_poly.entity_id
_entity_poly.type
_entity_poly.pdbx_seq_one_letter_code
_entity_poly.pdbx_strand_id
1 'polypeptide(L)'
;MEIIGYGGLFISMGVTIGQFLKNYGILNLKYKRLEQLQVSTPQQLVDEIEKELQQNLVASNLSFIRKNQVFIEGVISSNHLVKSILVQGLEVLYSLFYQKELFTRREYSKNAFFPLLLPESEKKFVKIASNLFLKDYESPQVCDIQKKPNTNIQAALVLLQMKANFVKRGIFSNIMHSIIDFTKLLLTITYLKFNYLRKKGTHEGTLDVEMGLKNNSLVTIFGDIIYDVRNKKLVMENPLYILKDKEQLLKLLQKRLMQRRIFILILSIPFLIGGFMFLKKLIEVVQKYIQIKRDKLITHLREKMDLIAQDKNIGDNQKCNICYSNLRNIILKPCLHMCLCYSCLKRIKKQECPICKAEIISYIELFLK
;
A
#
# COMPACT_ATOMS: atom_id res chain seq x y z
N MET A 1 23.24 -19.05 -12.52
CA MET A 1 22.26 -18.20 -13.23
C MET A 1 21.07 -17.79 -12.35
N GLU A 2 20.52 -18.66 -11.50
CA GLU A 2 19.36 -18.32 -10.65
C GLU A 2 19.58 -17.12 -9.70
N ILE A 3 20.77 -16.95 -9.12
CA ILE A 3 21.07 -15.83 -8.19
C ILE A 3 20.97 -14.44 -8.86
N ILE A 4 21.27 -14.35 -10.16
CA ILE A 4 21.22 -13.08 -10.90
C ILE A 4 19.75 -12.67 -11.15
N GLY A 5 18.86 -13.64 -11.35
CA GLY A 5 17.42 -13.39 -11.52
C GLY A 5 16.76 -12.80 -10.26
N TYR A 6 17.13 -13.28 -9.07
CA TYR A 6 16.60 -12.74 -7.81
C TYR A 6 17.05 -11.30 -7.56
N GLY A 7 18.29 -10.94 -7.89
CA GLY A 7 18.82 -9.58 -7.71
C GLY A 7 18.02 -8.51 -8.44
N GLY A 8 17.60 -8.78 -9.70
CA GLY A 8 16.80 -7.83 -10.48
C GLY A 8 15.40 -7.57 -9.91
N LEU A 9 14.76 -8.58 -9.32
CA LEU A 9 13.46 -8.45 -8.66
C LEU A 9 13.55 -7.58 -7.39
N PHE A 10 14.60 -7.75 -6.59
CA PHE A 10 14.80 -6.94 -5.39
C PHE A 10 15.04 -5.45 -5.71
N ILE A 11 15.79 -5.14 -6.76
CA ILE A 11 16.06 -3.75 -7.17
C ILE A 11 14.77 -3.07 -7.66
N SER A 12 14.00 -3.73 -8.53
CA SER A 12 12.75 -3.16 -9.05
C SER A 12 11.71 -2.96 -7.95
N MET A 13 11.58 -3.91 -7.01
CA MET A 13 10.72 -3.75 -5.83
C MET A 13 11.22 -2.64 -4.89
N GLY A 14 12.53 -2.48 -4.70
CA GLY A 14 13.08 -1.39 -3.91
C GLY A 14 12.71 0.00 -4.45
N VAL A 15 12.78 0.18 -5.77
CA VAL A 15 12.38 1.43 -6.44
C VAL A 15 10.89 1.72 -6.22
N THR A 16 10.02 0.72 -6.36
CA THR A 16 8.57 0.90 -6.14
C THR A 16 8.26 1.27 -4.69
N ILE A 17 8.87 0.59 -3.71
CA ILE A 17 8.72 0.93 -2.27
C ILE A 17 9.18 2.37 -2.02
N GLY A 18 10.32 2.79 -2.57
CA GLY A 18 10.82 4.16 -2.45
C GLY A 18 9.85 5.21 -2.99
N GLN A 19 9.27 4.97 -4.17
CA GLN A 19 8.24 5.84 -4.74
C GLN A 19 6.98 5.89 -3.88
N PHE A 20 6.54 4.76 -3.32
CA PHE A 20 5.40 4.70 -2.41
C PHE A 20 5.64 5.48 -1.12
N LEU A 21 6.83 5.38 -0.51
CA LEU A 21 7.20 6.12 0.70
C LEU A 21 7.26 7.64 0.43
N LYS A 22 7.85 8.05 -0.70
CA LYS A 22 7.85 9.47 -1.13
C LYS A 22 6.43 10.01 -1.28
N ASN A 23 5.55 9.25 -1.95
CA ASN A 23 4.15 9.61 -2.15
C ASN A 23 3.36 9.64 -0.83
N TYR A 24 3.68 8.78 0.13
CA TYR A 24 3.11 8.81 1.48
C TYR A 24 3.55 10.06 2.24
N GLY A 25 4.84 10.40 2.21
CA GLY A 25 5.39 11.60 2.83
C GLY A 25 4.73 12.89 2.30
N ILE A 26 4.62 13.02 0.98
CA ILE A 26 3.94 14.17 0.35
C ILE A 26 2.47 14.26 0.81
N LEU A 27 1.75 13.14 0.86
CA LEU A 27 0.36 13.12 1.29
C LEU A 27 0.20 13.48 2.77
N ASN A 28 1.11 13.02 3.62
CA ASN A 28 1.12 13.31 5.06
C ASN A 28 1.44 14.78 5.33
N LEU A 29 2.42 15.35 4.62
CA LEU A 29 2.72 16.79 4.67
C LEU A 29 1.52 17.62 4.21
N LYS A 30 0.85 17.20 3.14
CA LYS A 30 -0.38 17.84 2.66
C LYS A 30 -1.49 17.78 3.71
N TYR A 31 -1.68 16.65 4.38
CA TYR A 31 -2.64 16.50 5.46
C TYR A 31 -2.35 17.47 6.62
N LYS A 32 -1.12 17.49 7.13
CA LYS A 32 -0.71 18.40 8.23
C LYS A 32 -0.90 19.87 7.87
N ARG A 33 -0.56 20.26 6.63
CA ARG A 33 -0.78 21.63 6.15
C ARG A 33 -2.27 21.99 6.16
N LEU A 34 -3.12 21.09 5.64
CA LEU A 34 -4.58 21.31 5.60
C LEU A 34 -5.22 21.33 6.99
N GLU A 35 -4.68 20.56 7.93
CA GLU A 35 -5.13 20.53 9.32
C GLU A 35 -4.90 21.90 10.00
N GLN A 36 -3.75 22.53 9.74
CA GLN A 36 -3.37 23.83 10.31
C GLN A 36 -4.14 25.03 9.75
N LEU A 37 -4.69 24.93 8.54
CA LEU A 37 -5.42 26.04 7.92
C LEU A 37 -6.74 26.31 8.65
N GLN A 38 -6.99 27.55 9.07
CA GLN A 38 -8.26 27.94 9.65
C GLN A 38 -9.34 28.07 8.57
N VAL A 39 -10.60 27.91 8.99
CA VAL A 39 -11.77 28.16 8.16
C VAL A 39 -12.20 29.60 8.45
N SER A 40 -12.31 30.42 7.42
CA SER A 40 -12.71 31.83 7.55
C SER A 40 -14.00 32.09 6.78
N THR A 41 -14.84 33.02 7.26
CA THR A 41 -15.96 33.53 6.46
C THR A 41 -15.45 34.51 5.39
N PRO A 42 -16.25 34.83 4.34
CA PRO A 42 -15.87 35.84 3.36
C PRO A 42 -15.49 37.19 3.99
N GLN A 43 -16.21 37.64 5.01
CA GLN A 43 -15.89 38.89 5.70
C GLN A 43 -14.59 38.80 6.47
N GLN A 44 -14.42 37.76 7.29
CA GLN A 44 -13.21 37.58 8.10
C GLN A 44 -11.96 37.57 7.22
N LEU A 45 -12.06 36.97 6.04
CA LEU A 45 -10.95 36.89 5.09
C LEU A 45 -10.65 38.24 4.44
N VAL A 46 -11.68 39.04 4.12
CA VAL A 46 -11.49 40.42 3.65
C VAL A 46 -10.85 41.26 4.74
N ASP A 47 -11.33 41.19 5.98
CA ASP A 47 -10.76 41.92 7.12
C ASP A 47 -9.30 41.54 7.37
N GLU A 48 -8.95 40.25 7.24
CA GLU A 48 -7.58 39.74 7.36
C GLU A 48 -6.68 40.32 6.25
N ILE A 49 -7.16 40.31 5.00
CA ILE A 49 -6.42 40.87 3.85
C ILE A 49 -6.26 42.39 3.98
N GLU A 50 -7.29 43.11 4.43
CA GLU A 50 -7.23 44.55 4.65
C GLU A 50 -6.27 44.92 5.78
N LYS A 51 -6.21 44.13 6.86
CA LYS A 51 -5.20 44.29 7.92
C LYS A 51 -3.78 44.04 7.39
N GLU A 52 -3.58 43.00 6.59
CA GLU A 52 -2.28 42.73 5.95
C GLU A 52 -1.84 43.86 5.01
N LEU A 53 -2.78 44.46 4.29
CA LEU A 53 -2.55 45.63 3.42
C LEU A 53 -2.12 46.86 4.22
N GLN A 54 -2.78 47.13 5.35
CA GLN A 54 -2.44 48.26 6.22
C GLN A 54 -1.04 48.11 6.83
N GLN A 55 -0.63 46.88 7.16
CA GLN A 55 0.68 46.59 7.73
C GLN A 55 1.80 46.64 6.67
N ASN A 56 1.51 46.26 5.43
CA ASN A 56 2.48 46.21 4.34
C ASN A 56 2.33 47.41 3.41
N LEU A 57 2.96 48.54 3.76
CA LEU A 57 2.96 49.77 2.93
C LEU A 57 3.36 49.51 1.46
N VAL A 58 4.22 48.54 1.19
CA VAL A 58 4.65 48.15 -0.17
C VAL A 58 3.54 47.43 -0.97
N ALA A 59 2.64 46.72 -0.30
CA ALA A 59 1.54 45.97 -0.94
C ALA A 59 0.39 46.89 -1.39
N SER A 60 0.34 48.13 -0.89
CA SER A 60 -0.70 49.12 -1.23
C SER A 60 -0.79 49.47 -2.73
N ASN A 61 0.29 49.23 -3.49
CA ASN A 61 0.32 49.47 -4.93
C ASN A 61 -0.24 48.31 -5.77
N LEU A 62 -0.54 47.14 -5.17
CA LEU A 62 -1.07 45.99 -5.90
C LEU A 62 -2.58 46.13 -6.13
N SER A 63 -3.02 45.92 -7.37
CA SER A 63 -4.45 45.89 -7.69
C SER A 63 -5.14 44.61 -7.24
N PHE A 64 -4.39 43.52 -7.05
CA PHE A 64 -4.91 42.20 -6.69
C PHE A 64 -4.04 41.53 -5.63
N ILE A 65 -4.69 40.87 -4.68
CA ILE A 65 -4.03 40.04 -3.67
C ILE A 65 -4.49 38.61 -3.85
N ARG A 66 -3.53 37.68 -3.94
CA ARG A 66 -3.80 36.27 -4.14
C ARG A 66 -3.42 35.49 -2.89
N LYS A 67 -4.39 34.77 -2.29
CA LYS A 67 -4.12 33.75 -1.27
C LYS A 67 -4.41 32.37 -1.86
N ASN A 68 -3.43 31.48 -1.77
CA ASN A 68 -3.55 30.11 -2.28
C ASN A 68 -4.01 29.18 -1.16
N GLN A 69 -4.82 28.17 -1.49
CA GLN A 69 -5.22 27.11 -0.57
C GLN A 69 -5.90 27.61 0.72
N VAL A 70 -6.99 28.35 0.59
CA VAL A 70 -7.79 28.86 1.73
C VAL A 70 -9.10 28.08 1.85
N PHE A 71 -9.57 27.89 3.09
CA PHE A 71 -10.93 27.40 3.36
C PHE A 71 -11.85 28.59 3.62
N ILE A 72 -12.90 28.73 2.80
CA ILE A 72 -13.95 29.72 3.01
C ILE A 72 -15.24 29.00 3.32
N GLU A 73 -15.87 29.33 4.45
CA GLU A 73 -17.18 28.84 4.83
C GLU A 73 -18.24 29.91 4.60
N GLY A 74 -19.38 29.51 4.04
CA GLY A 74 -20.52 30.41 3.88
C GLY A 74 -21.73 29.73 3.26
N VAL A 75 -22.77 30.53 3.04
CA VAL A 75 -24.04 30.10 2.47
C VAL A 75 -23.93 30.18 0.95
N ILE A 76 -23.98 29.04 0.28
CA ILE A 76 -23.90 29.02 -1.19
C ILE A 76 -25.24 29.40 -1.82
N SER A 77 -25.19 30.25 -2.84
CA SER A 77 -26.34 30.73 -3.59
C SER A 77 -26.01 30.92 -5.07
N SER A 78 -27.04 31.02 -5.90
CA SER A 78 -26.91 31.32 -7.33
C SER A 78 -28.14 32.05 -7.84
N ASN A 79 -27.95 32.84 -8.89
CA ASN A 79 -29.04 33.51 -9.60
C ASN A 79 -29.78 32.56 -10.56
N HIS A 80 -29.17 31.41 -10.90
CA HIS A 80 -29.70 30.47 -11.89
C HIS A 80 -29.80 29.07 -11.30
N LEU A 81 -30.86 28.85 -10.53
CA LEU A 81 -31.11 27.56 -9.90
C LEU A 81 -31.56 26.51 -10.92
N VAL A 82 -31.19 25.26 -10.65
CA VAL A 82 -31.55 24.10 -11.45
C VAL A 82 -32.70 23.37 -10.77
N LYS A 83 -33.70 22.93 -11.53
CA LYS A 83 -34.76 22.06 -10.99
C LYS A 83 -34.26 20.63 -10.84
N SER A 84 -34.54 20.03 -9.68
CA SER A 84 -34.31 18.61 -9.42
C SER A 84 -35.07 17.72 -10.42
N ILE A 85 -34.49 16.57 -10.75
CA ILE A 85 -35.03 15.62 -11.74
C ILE A 85 -36.12 14.74 -11.10
N LEU A 86 -35.89 14.28 -9.87
CA LEU A 86 -36.78 13.38 -9.13
C LEU A 86 -37.77 14.14 -8.24
N VAL A 87 -37.37 15.26 -7.63
CA VAL A 87 -38.20 16.04 -6.72
C VAL A 87 -38.82 17.23 -7.47
N GLN A 88 -40.12 17.19 -7.73
CA GLN A 88 -40.81 18.31 -8.38
C GLN A 88 -40.79 19.56 -7.48
N GLY A 89 -40.46 20.70 -8.08
CA GLY A 89 -40.43 22.00 -7.40
C GLY A 89 -39.20 22.26 -6.53
N LEU A 90 -38.28 21.30 -6.36
CA LEU A 90 -37.04 21.52 -5.61
C LEU A 90 -35.99 22.20 -6.50
N GLU A 91 -35.56 23.38 -6.08
CA GLU A 91 -34.49 24.15 -6.72
C GLU A 91 -33.14 23.89 -6.03
N VAL A 92 -32.14 23.51 -6.83
CA VAL A 92 -30.81 23.12 -6.38
C VAL A 92 -29.73 23.80 -7.21
N LEU A 93 -28.55 23.98 -6.62
CA LEU A 93 -27.37 24.54 -7.30
C LEU A 93 -26.68 23.49 -8.17
N TYR A 94 -26.78 22.24 -7.75
CA TYR A 94 -26.17 21.11 -8.43
C TYR A 94 -27.10 19.91 -8.30
N SER A 95 -27.38 19.24 -9.42
CA SER A 95 -28.12 17.98 -9.48
C SER A 95 -27.28 16.95 -10.23
N LEU A 96 -26.97 15.87 -9.54
CA LEU A 96 -26.34 14.67 -10.08
C LEU A 96 -27.32 13.52 -9.95
N PHE A 97 -27.80 13.08 -11.09
CA PHE A 97 -28.67 11.93 -11.21
C PHE A 97 -27.88 10.76 -11.79
N TYR A 98 -28.02 9.60 -11.17
CA TYR A 98 -27.53 8.33 -11.70
C TYR A 98 -28.52 7.21 -11.41
N GLN A 99 -28.52 6.23 -12.30
CA GLN A 99 -29.37 5.05 -12.22
C GLN A 99 -28.51 3.83 -11.99
N LYS A 100 -28.79 3.11 -10.91
CA LYS A 100 -28.06 1.91 -10.51
C LYS A 100 -28.92 0.67 -10.69
N GLU A 101 -28.38 -0.38 -11.28
CA GLU A 101 -29.07 -1.67 -11.38
C GLU A 101 -29.05 -2.43 -10.04
N LEU A 102 -30.21 -2.94 -9.62
CA LEU A 102 -30.40 -3.77 -8.42
C LEU A 102 -30.37 -5.26 -8.80
N PHE A 103 -29.70 -6.06 -7.98
CA PHE A 103 -29.55 -7.51 -8.19
C PHE A 103 -29.81 -8.29 -6.90
N THR A 104 -30.43 -9.48 -7.01
CA THR A 104 -30.81 -10.40 -5.90
C THR A 104 -29.71 -10.65 -4.86
N ARG A 105 -28.44 -10.72 -5.28
CA ARG A 105 -27.34 -11.10 -4.39
C ARG A 105 -26.73 -9.86 -3.70
N ARG A 106 -27.14 -9.66 -2.44
CA ARG A 106 -26.75 -8.53 -1.54
C ARG A 106 -25.25 -8.31 -1.35
N GLU A 107 -24.38 -9.24 -1.72
CA GLU A 107 -22.92 -9.11 -1.55
C GLU A 107 -22.33 -7.92 -2.34
N TYR A 108 -22.92 -7.53 -3.47
CA TYR A 108 -22.52 -6.32 -4.20
C TYR A 108 -23.19 -5.03 -3.69
N SER A 109 -24.12 -5.15 -2.72
CA SER A 109 -24.81 -4.01 -2.12
C SER A 109 -24.10 -3.47 -0.87
N LYS A 110 -23.10 -4.14 -0.29
CA LYS A 110 -22.42 -3.61 0.91
C LYS A 110 -21.51 -2.39 0.61
N ASN A 111 -21.15 -2.17 -0.65
CA ASN A 111 -20.56 -0.89 -1.08
C ASN A 111 -21.61 0.21 -1.34
N ALA A 112 -22.91 -0.06 -1.16
CA ALA A 112 -23.99 0.85 -1.52
C ALA A 112 -24.25 2.00 -0.54
N PHE A 113 -23.60 2.03 0.63
CA PHE A 113 -23.81 3.10 1.62
C PHE A 113 -22.73 4.19 1.63
N PHE A 114 -21.69 4.10 0.79
CA PHE A 114 -20.73 5.19 0.62
C PHE A 114 -20.75 5.71 -0.82
N PRO A 115 -21.41 6.86 -1.09
CA PRO A 115 -21.48 7.49 -2.42
C PRO A 115 -20.14 8.01 -2.96
N LEU A 116 -19.05 7.86 -2.21
CA LEU A 116 -17.79 8.57 -2.44
C LEU A 116 -16.96 8.05 -3.63
N LEU A 117 -17.35 6.95 -4.25
CA LEU A 117 -16.70 6.39 -5.44
C LEU A 117 -17.79 5.92 -6.41
N LEU A 118 -18.46 6.87 -7.06
CA LEU A 118 -19.43 6.54 -8.12
C LEU A 118 -18.71 5.83 -9.26
N PRO A 119 -19.10 4.60 -9.62
CA PRO A 119 -18.49 3.88 -10.73
C PRO A 119 -18.59 4.69 -12.02
N GLU A 120 -17.55 4.65 -12.87
CA GLU A 120 -17.51 5.42 -14.13
C GLU A 120 -18.52 4.93 -15.17
N SER A 121 -19.05 3.71 -15.01
CA SER A 121 -19.85 3.01 -16.03
C SER A 121 -21.36 3.28 -15.99
N GLU A 122 -21.85 4.24 -15.21
CA GLU A 122 -23.29 4.51 -15.07
C GLU A 122 -23.72 5.76 -15.85
N LYS A 123 -24.95 5.76 -16.39
CA LYS A 123 -25.54 6.94 -17.04
C LYS A 123 -25.64 8.07 -16.02
N LYS A 124 -24.81 9.10 -16.18
CA LYS A 124 -24.75 10.27 -15.29
C LYS A 124 -25.34 11.48 -16.00
N PHE A 125 -26.35 12.07 -15.38
CA PHE A 125 -26.87 13.38 -15.79
C PHE A 125 -26.44 14.39 -14.75
N VAL A 126 -25.69 15.40 -15.18
CA VAL A 126 -25.17 16.46 -14.32
C VAL A 126 -25.73 17.79 -14.79
N LYS A 127 -26.48 18.46 -13.92
CA LYS A 127 -26.94 19.83 -14.12
C LYS A 127 -26.36 20.72 -13.05
N ILE A 128 -25.83 21.87 -13.44
CA ILE A 128 -25.10 22.78 -12.55
C ILE A 128 -25.57 24.20 -12.85
N ALA A 129 -25.89 24.95 -11.79
CA ALA A 129 -26.19 26.36 -11.85
C ALA A 129 -25.02 27.15 -12.48
N SER A 130 -25.34 28.18 -13.27
CA SER A 130 -24.37 29.18 -13.68
C SER A 130 -24.16 30.19 -12.55
N ASN A 131 -22.92 30.65 -12.37
CA ASN A 131 -22.52 31.66 -11.39
C ASN A 131 -22.89 31.26 -9.93
N LEU A 132 -21.89 30.79 -9.20
CA LEU A 132 -22.04 30.40 -7.80
C LEU A 132 -21.47 31.52 -6.93
N PHE A 133 -22.20 31.87 -5.88
CA PHE A 133 -21.81 32.90 -4.92
C PHE A 133 -21.80 32.32 -3.52
N LEU A 134 -20.76 32.60 -2.74
CA LEU A 134 -20.71 32.29 -1.32
C LEU A 134 -21.01 33.56 -0.54
N LYS A 135 -22.14 33.58 0.17
CA LYS A 135 -22.55 34.69 1.04
C LYS A 135 -22.15 34.39 2.47
N ASP A 136 -21.75 35.42 3.20
CA ASP A 136 -21.64 35.31 4.64
C ASP A 136 -23.05 35.28 5.29
N TYR A 137 -23.15 34.81 6.53
CA TYR A 137 -24.40 34.77 7.28
C TYR A 137 -24.75 36.17 7.83
N GLU A 138 -23.74 36.88 8.33
CA GLU A 138 -23.92 38.15 9.06
C GLU A 138 -23.55 39.38 8.22
N SER A 139 -22.73 39.20 7.18
CA SER A 139 -22.19 40.30 6.38
C SER A 139 -22.73 40.30 4.95
N PRO A 140 -22.77 41.46 4.28
CA PRO A 140 -23.14 41.57 2.88
C PRO A 140 -22.02 41.09 1.93
N GLN A 141 -20.87 40.66 2.44
CA GLN A 141 -19.73 40.30 1.60
C GLN A 141 -20.01 38.99 0.85
N VAL A 142 -19.74 39.01 -0.46
CA VAL A 142 -19.97 37.88 -1.35
C VAL A 142 -18.67 37.47 -2.02
N CYS A 143 -18.38 36.17 -2.00
CA CYS A 143 -17.31 35.57 -2.79
C CYS A 143 -17.87 34.98 -4.07
N ASP A 144 -17.41 35.47 -5.22
CA ASP A 144 -17.79 34.96 -6.54
C ASP A 144 -16.95 33.71 -6.88
N ILE A 145 -17.59 32.59 -7.16
CA ILE A 145 -16.92 31.31 -7.37
C ILE A 145 -16.86 31.01 -8.87
N GLN A 146 -15.66 31.10 -9.44
CA GLN A 146 -15.42 30.71 -10.81
C GLN A 146 -15.34 29.18 -10.92
N LYS A 147 -16.32 28.61 -11.61
CA LYS A 147 -16.42 27.17 -11.79
C LYS A 147 -15.29 26.66 -12.70
N LYS A 148 -14.58 25.63 -12.24
CA LYS A 148 -13.63 24.87 -13.06
C LYS A 148 -14.10 23.42 -13.23
N PRO A 149 -13.76 22.75 -14.35
CA PRO A 149 -14.19 21.37 -14.62
C PRO A 149 -13.63 20.37 -13.60
N ASN A 150 -12.51 20.70 -12.95
CA ASN A 150 -11.81 19.81 -12.01
C ASN A 150 -12.23 19.98 -10.55
N THR A 151 -13.21 20.84 -10.27
CA THR A 151 -13.69 21.06 -8.90
C THR A 151 -14.40 19.81 -8.38
N ASN A 152 -13.91 19.26 -7.27
CA ASN A 152 -14.54 18.10 -6.65
C ASN A 152 -15.69 18.52 -5.73
N ILE A 153 -16.91 18.27 -6.18
CA ILE A 153 -18.15 18.64 -5.48
C ILE A 153 -18.73 17.46 -4.69
N GLN A 154 -18.23 16.23 -4.91
CA GLN A 154 -18.88 15.00 -4.45
C GLN A 154 -19.09 14.94 -2.93
N ALA A 155 -18.18 15.52 -2.15
CA ALA A 155 -18.27 15.53 -0.69
C ALA A 155 -19.36 16.47 -0.14
N ALA A 156 -19.73 17.52 -0.88
CA ALA A 156 -20.82 18.42 -0.49
C ALA A 156 -22.21 17.95 -0.94
N LEU A 157 -22.30 16.93 -1.80
CA LEU A 157 -23.58 16.47 -2.32
C LEU A 157 -24.40 15.76 -1.22
N VAL A 158 -25.63 16.23 -1.03
CA VAL A 158 -26.62 15.63 -0.14
C VAL A 158 -27.56 14.76 -0.99
N LEU A 159 -27.99 13.63 -0.44
CA LEU A 159 -29.04 12.82 -1.07
C LEU A 159 -30.34 13.63 -1.10
N LEU A 160 -30.85 13.93 -2.31
CA LEU A 160 -32.12 14.65 -2.48
C LEU A 160 -33.28 13.67 -2.45
N GLN A 161 -33.21 12.65 -3.31
CA GLN A 161 -34.21 11.60 -3.38
C GLN A 161 -33.62 10.30 -3.90
N MET A 162 -34.23 9.20 -3.47
CA MET A 162 -33.93 7.86 -3.95
C MET A 162 -35.25 7.16 -4.27
N LYS A 163 -35.37 6.61 -5.48
CA LYS A 163 -36.57 5.90 -5.94
C LYS A 163 -36.17 4.52 -6.46
N ALA A 164 -36.68 3.48 -5.80
CA ALA A 164 -36.47 2.10 -6.24
C ALA A 164 -37.62 1.68 -7.16
N ASN A 165 -37.30 1.31 -8.40
CA ASN A 165 -38.23 0.77 -9.37
C ASN A 165 -37.96 -0.73 -9.51
N PHE A 166 -38.75 -1.55 -8.81
CA PHE A 166 -38.68 -3.00 -8.94
C PHE A 166 -39.42 -3.46 -10.19
N VAL A 167 -38.82 -4.39 -10.94
CA VAL A 167 -39.52 -5.07 -12.03
C VAL A 167 -40.62 -5.92 -11.40
N LYS A 168 -41.89 -5.61 -11.68
CA LYS A 168 -43.00 -6.47 -11.24
C LYS A 168 -42.85 -7.83 -11.90
N ARG A 169 -42.49 -8.82 -11.10
CA ARG A 169 -42.34 -10.21 -11.53
C ARG A 169 -43.67 -10.93 -11.37
N GLY A 170 -44.17 -11.51 -12.46
CA GLY A 170 -45.30 -12.42 -12.41
C GLY A 170 -44.94 -13.69 -11.63
N ILE A 171 -45.93 -14.38 -11.07
CA ILE A 171 -45.76 -15.60 -10.26
C ILE A 171 -44.86 -16.63 -10.98
N PHE A 172 -45.06 -16.81 -12.29
CA PHE A 172 -44.27 -17.73 -13.11
C PHE A 172 -42.77 -17.36 -13.16
N SER A 173 -42.44 -16.08 -13.25
CA SER A 173 -41.04 -15.64 -13.28
C SER A 173 -40.33 -15.87 -11.93
N ASN A 174 -41.05 -15.79 -10.81
CA ASN A 174 -40.50 -16.13 -9.50
C ASN A 174 -40.21 -17.63 -9.40
N ILE A 175 -41.11 -18.47 -9.91
CA ILE A 175 -40.89 -19.93 -9.97
C ILE A 175 -39.66 -20.24 -10.83
N MET A 176 -39.55 -19.64 -12.03
CA MET A 176 -38.40 -19.86 -12.92
C MET A 176 -37.09 -19.39 -12.30
N HIS A 177 -37.06 -18.25 -11.63
CA HIS A 177 -35.87 -17.79 -10.91
C HIS A 177 -35.51 -18.71 -9.74
N SER A 178 -36.49 -19.21 -9.00
CA SER A 178 -36.26 -20.18 -7.93
C SER A 178 -35.67 -21.49 -8.47
N ILE A 179 -36.15 -21.97 -9.62
CA ILE A 179 -35.58 -23.13 -10.32
C ILE A 179 -34.14 -22.85 -10.78
N ILE A 180 -33.88 -21.68 -11.37
CA ILE A 180 -32.53 -21.29 -11.82
C ILE A 180 -31.55 -21.17 -10.64
N ASP A 181 -31.99 -20.60 -9.52
CA ASP A 181 -31.14 -20.44 -8.34
C ASP A 181 -30.93 -21.79 -7.62
N PHE A 182 -31.93 -22.66 -7.60
CA PHE A 182 -31.81 -24.04 -7.11
C PHE A 182 -30.85 -24.86 -7.97
N THR A 183 -30.95 -24.79 -9.30
CA THR A 183 -30.02 -25.47 -10.22
C THR A 183 -28.60 -24.95 -10.09
N LYS A 184 -28.39 -23.63 -9.95
CA LYS A 184 -27.07 -23.06 -9.65
C LYS A 184 -26.52 -23.55 -8.31
N LEU A 185 -27.35 -23.64 -7.26
CA LEU A 185 -26.94 -24.17 -5.96
C LEU A 185 -26.49 -25.63 -6.09
N LEU A 186 -27.26 -26.45 -6.79
CA LEU A 186 -26.96 -27.86 -7.04
C LEU A 186 -25.65 -28.04 -7.86
N LEU A 187 -25.44 -27.18 -8.86
CA LEU A 187 -24.19 -27.11 -9.63
C LEU A 187 -22.99 -26.61 -8.81
N THR A 188 -23.22 -25.75 -7.80
CA THR A 188 -22.16 -25.26 -6.91
C THR A 188 -21.72 -26.35 -5.92
N ILE A 189 -22.66 -27.17 -5.43
CA ILE A 189 -22.38 -28.28 -4.52
C ILE A 189 -21.60 -29.40 -5.24
N THR A 190 -21.82 -29.59 -6.54
CA THR A 190 -21.17 -30.64 -7.36
C THR A 190 -19.73 -30.32 -7.80
N TYR A 191 -19.05 -29.39 -7.14
CA TYR A 191 -17.58 -29.22 -7.18
C TYR A 191 -16.95 -28.90 -8.54
N LEU A 192 -17.72 -28.46 -9.54
CA LEU A 192 -17.13 -27.80 -10.71
C LEU A 192 -16.73 -26.38 -10.30
N LYS A 193 -15.41 -26.18 -10.23
CA LYS A 193 -14.69 -24.93 -9.85
C LYS A 193 -15.00 -23.78 -10.83
N PHE A 194 -16.24 -23.36 -10.92
CA PHE A 194 -16.73 -22.34 -11.84
C PHE A 194 -16.56 -20.94 -11.21
N ASN A 195 -15.31 -20.54 -10.97
CA ASN A 195 -14.97 -19.16 -10.56
C ASN A 195 -15.40 -18.10 -11.59
N TYR A 196 -15.83 -18.51 -12.78
CA TYR A 196 -16.32 -17.65 -13.86
C TYR A 196 -17.82 -17.28 -13.74
N LEU A 197 -18.61 -18.01 -12.94
CA LEU A 197 -20.04 -17.74 -12.74
C LEU A 197 -20.34 -16.98 -11.44
N ARG A 198 -19.39 -16.19 -10.93
CA ARG A 198 -19.70 -15.07 -10.02
C ARG A 198 -20.36 -13.91 -10.79
N LYS A 199 -21.26 -14.25 -11.73
CA LYS A 199 -22.09 -13.29 -12.46
C LYS A 199 -22.92 -12.52 -11.45
N LYS A 200 -23.10 -11.22 -11.72
CA LYS A 200 -24.07 -10.34 -11.04
C LYS A 200 -25.38 -11.12 -10.87
N GLY A 201 -26.08 -10.92 -9.75
CA GLY A 201 -27.33 -11.64 -9.46
C GLY A 201 -28.40 -11.47 -10.55
N THR A 202 -29.59 -12.02 -10.35
CA THR A 202 -30.72 -11.72 -11.25
C THR A 202 -31.11 -10.25 -11.09
N HIS A 203 -31.32 -9.52 -12.19
CA HIS A 203 -31.70 -8.11 -12.16
C HIS A 203 -33.11 -7.96 -11.57
N GLU A 204 -33.23 -7.22 -10.47
CA GLU A 204 -34.49 -7.02 -9.72
C GLU A 204 -35.16 -5.69 -10.04
N GLY A 205 -34.41 -4.72 -10.56
CA GLY A 205 -34.93 -3.37 -10.76
C GLY A 205 -33.82 -2.35 -10.89
N THR A 206 -34.22 -1.09 -10.91
CA THR A 206 -33.28 0.03 -10.92
C THR A 206 -33.51 0.92 -9.70
N LEU A 207 -32.43 1.47 -9.17
CA LEU A 207 -32.42 2.47 -8.11
C LEU A 207 -32.02 3.79 -8.74
N ASP A 208 -32.98 4.68 -8.86
CA ASP A 208 -32.76 6.04 -9.33
C ASP A 208 -32.32 6.87 -8.12
N VAL A 209 -31.12 7.44 -8.18
CA VAL A 209 -30.55 8.23 -7.09
C VAL A 209 -30.22 9.62 -7.60
N GLU A 210 -30.77 10.64 -6.93
CA GLU A 210 -30.41 12.02 -7.15
C GLU A 210 -29.72 12.59 -5.93
N MET A 211 -28.49 13.07 -6.14
CA MET A 211 -27.73 13.81 -5.16
C MET A 211 -27.58 15.25 -5.65
N GLY A 212 -27.54 16.20 -4.73
CA GLY A 212 -27.42 17.59 -5.11
C GLY A 212 -26.99 18.51 -3.99
N LEU A 213 -26.73 19.76 -4.39
CA LEU A 213 -26.38 20.83 -3.49
C LEU A 213 -27.56 21.79 -3.40
N LYS A 214 -28.18 21.87 -2.22
CA LYS A 214 -29.35 22.71 -2.00
C LYS A 214 -28.97 24.19 -2.07
N ASN A 215 -29.89 25.03 -2.54
CA ASN A 215 -29.71 26.48 -2.41
C ASN A 215 -29.69 26.86 -0.92
N ASN A 216 -28.92 27.88 -0.58
CA ASN A 216 -28.75 28.38 0.79
C ASN A 216 -28.24 27.35 1.81
N SER A 217 -27.47 26.35 1.37
CA SER A 217 -26.78 25.44 2.29
C SER A 217 -25.46 26.03 2.76
N LEU A 218 -25.11 25.82 4.03
CA LEU A 218 -23.77 26.09 4.54
C LEU A 218 -22.78 25.10 3.92
N VAL A 219 -21.72 25.62 3.30
CA VAL A 219 -20.64 24.84 2.69
C VAL A 219 -19.29 25.44 2.99
N THR A 220 -18.27 24.59 3.00
CA THR A 220 -16.88 25.00 3.04
C THR A 220 -16.25 24.75 1.68
N ILE A 221 -15.64 25.77 1.07
CA ILE A 221 -14.95 25.68 -0.20
C ILE A 221 -13.45 25.84 0.03
N PHE A 222 -12.67 24.90 -0.51
CA PHE A 222 -11.20 24.97 -0.49
C PHE A 222 -10.68 25.31 -1.87
N GLY A 223 -9.90 26.39 -1.98
CA GLY A 223 -9.38 26.85 -3.26
C GLY A 223 -8.42 28.03 -3.17
N ASP A 224 -8.06 28.55 -4.34
CA ASP A 224 -7.27 29.78 -4.44
C ASP A 224 -8.20 30.97 -4.65
N ILE A 225 -7.92 32.05 -3.93
CA ILE A 225 -8.73 33.27 -3.93
C ILE A 225 -7.93 34.46 -4.44
N ILE A 226 -8.64 35.39 -5.06
CA ILE A 226 -8.17 36.70 -5.48
C ILE A 226 -9.09 37.75 -4.88
N TYR A 227 -8.49 38.70 -4.17
CA TYR A 227 -9.16 39.90 -3.70
C TYR A 227 -8.79 41.07 -4.62
N ASP A 228 -9.79 41.65 -5.26
CA ASP A 228 -9.66 42.89 -6.03
C ASP A 228 -9.80 44.07 -5.08
N VAL A 229 -8.68 44.76 -4.83
CA VAL A 229 -8.60 45.87 -3.87
C VAL A 229 -9.43 47.07 -4.33
N ARG A 230 -9.54 47.29 -5.65
CA ARG A 230 -10.25 48.45 -6.20
C ARG A 230 -11.76 48.27 -6.11
N ASN A 231 -12.23 47.09 -6.47
CA ASN A 231 -13.66 46.76 -6.48
C ASN A 231 -14.16 46.17 -5.15
N LYS A 232 -13.25 45.95 -4.18
CA LYS A 232 -13.51 45.23 -2.92
C LYS A 232 -14.22 43.89 -3.13
N LYS A 233 -13.93 43.23 -4.24
CA LYS A 233 -14.60 42.01 -4.68
C LYS A 233 -13.71 40.80 -4.40
N LEU A 234 -14.26 39.80 -3.72
CA LEU A 234 -13.60 38.53 -3.50
C LEU A 234 -14.01 37.54 -4.59
N VAL A 235 -13.04 36.93 -5.26
CA VAL A 235 -13.25 35.97 -6.33
C VAL A 235 -12.43 34.71 -6.08
N MET A 236 -13.07 33.54 -6.11
CA MET A 236 -12.39 32.25 -6.04
C MET A 236 -12.18 31.69 -7.44
N GLU A 237 -10.95 31.80 -7.96
CA GLU A 237 -10.61 31.35 -9.32
C GLU A 237 -10.44 29.83 -9.43
N ASN A 238 -10.08 29.16 -8.34
CA ASN A 238 -9.71 27.75 -8.38
C ASN A 238 -10.32 26.97 -7.21
N PRO A 239 -11.64 26.75 -7.19
CA PRO A 239 -12.28 25.89 -6.21
C PRO A 239 -11.84 24.45 -6.46
N LEU A 240 -11.04 23.88 -5.56
CA LEU A 240 -10.55 22.50 -5.65
C LEU A 240 -11.55 21.52 -5.04
N TYR A 241 -12.14 21.88 -3.89
CA TYR A 241 -13.13 21.05 -3.20
C TYR A 241 -14.29 21.92 -2.70
N ILE A 242 -15.52 21.45 -2.90
CA ILE A 242 -16.71 21.94 -2.19
C ILE A 242 -17.09 20.84 -1.20
N LEU A 243 -17.17 21.20 0.07
CA LEU A 243 -17.34 20.29 1.20
C LEU A 243 -18.52 20.75 2.06
N LYS A 244 -19.12 19.83 2.83
CA LYS A 244 -20.02 20.22 3.91
C LYS A 244 -19.26 20.84 5.08
N ASP A 245 -18.08 20.28 5.38
CA ASP A 245 -17.22 20.67 6.51
C ASP A 245 -15.76 20.30 6.18
N LYS A 246 -14.81 21.09 6.67
CA LYS A 246 -13.37 20.81 6.65
C LYS A 246 -13.05 19.41 7.20
N GLU A 247 -13.75 18.97 8.25
CA GLU A 247 -13.50 17.65 8.84
C GLU A 247 -13.67 16.49 7.84
N GLN A 248 -14.59 16.61 6.90
CA GLN A 248 -14.83 15.55 5.91
C GLN A 248 -13.61 15.33 5.03
N LEU A 249 -12.97 16.41 4.58
CA LEU A 249 -11.76 16.32 3.78
C LEU A 249 -10.61 15.72 4.59
N LEU A 250 -10.46 16.11 5.86
CA LEU A 250 -9.46 15.53 6.75
C LEU A 250 -9.70 14.03 6.97
N LYS A 251 -10.94 13.60 7.22
CA LYS A 251 -11.31 12.18 7.35
C LYS A 251 -11.02 11.39 6.07
N LEU A 252 -11.28 11.96 4.89
CA LEU A 252 -10.96 11.33 3.60
C LEU A 252 -9.45 11.16 3.40
N LEU A 253 -8.66 12.18 3.72
CA LEU A 253 -7.21 12.12 3.63
C LEU A 253 -6.61 11.16 4.67
N GLN A 254 -7.11 11.17 5.91
CA GLN A 254 -6.70 10.26 6.96
C GLN A 254 -6.99 8.81 6.58
N LYS A 255 -8.17 8.53 6.00
CA LYS A 255 -8.51 7.19 5.47
C LYS A 255 -7.53 6.76 4.37
N ARG A 256 -7.20 7.65 3.42
CA ARG A 256 -6.21 7.36 2.36
C ARG A 256 -4.80 7.13 2.95
N LEU A 257 -4.41 7.89 3.97
CA LEU A 257 -3.14 7.70 4.67
C LEU A 257 -3.10 6.35 5.40
N MET A 258 -4.18 5.97 6.10
CA MET A 258 -4.29 4.69 6.77
C MET A 258 -4.24 3.52 5.78
N GLN A 259 -4.95 3.62 4.66
CA GLN A 259 -4.88 2.62 3.58
C GLN A 259 -3.45 2.47 3.04
N ARG A 260 -2.75 3.58 2.80
CA ARG A 260 -1.34 3.54 2.36
C ARG A 260 -0.41 2.98 3.43
N ARG A 261 -0.63 3.30 4.71
CA ARG A 261 0.15 2.75 5.83
C ARG A 261 -0.01 1.24 5.92
N ILE A 262 -1.23 0.74 5.84
CA ILE A 262 -1.52 -0.70 5.83
C ILE A 262 -0.85 -1.37 4.62
N PHE A 263 -0.93 -0.76 3.44
CA PHE A 263 -0.29 -1.28 2.24
C PHE A 263 1.24 -1.39 2.37
N ILE A 264 1.90 -0.38 2.96
CA ILE A 264 3.35 -0.41 3.24
C ILE A 264 3.69 -1.56 4.21
N LEU A 265 2.91 -1.73 5.27
CA LEU A 265 3.12 -2.83 6.23
C LEU A 265 3.01 -4.19 5.54
N ILE A 266 1.95 -4.40 4.75
CA ILE A 266 1.74 -5.64 3.98
C ILE A 266 2.90 -5.91 3.02
N LEU A 267 3.39 -4.88 2.32
CA LEU A 267 4.49 -5.01 1.36
C LEU A 267 5.84 -5.28 2.05
N SER A 268 6.03 -4.85 3.29
CA SER A 268 7.26 -5.06 4.05
C SER A 268 7.44 -6.49 4.56
N ILE A 269 6.35 -7.21 4.84
CA ILE A 269 6.39 -8.57 5.41
C ILE A 269 7.12 -9.58 4.49
N PRO A 270 6.80 -9.71 3.19
CA PRO A 270 7.54 -10.60 2.28
C PRO A 270 9.02 -10.25 2.16
N PHE A 271 9.39 -8.98 2.32
CA PHE A 271 10.79 -8.54 2.26
C PHE A 271 11.58 -8.99 3.48
N LEU A 272 10.99 -8.89 4.68
CA LEU A 272 11.60 -9.42 5.90
C LEU A 272 11.77 -10.94 5.83
N ILE A 273 10.75 -11.66 5.35
CA ILE A 273 10.81 -13.11 5.19
C ILE A 273 11.83 -13.51 4.11
N GLY A 274 11.77 -12.88 2.93
CA GLY A 274 12.68 -13.16 1.82
C GLY A 274 14.13 -12.81 2.16
N GLY A 275 14.36 -11.68 2.82
CA GLY A 275 15.68 -11.27 3.31
C GLY A 275 16.24 -12.25 4.34
N PHE A 276 15.41 -12.73 5.28
CA PHE A 276 15.81 -13.76 6.23
C PHE A 276 16.17 -15.09 5.54
N MET A 277 15.35 -15.55 4.58
CA MET A 277 15.63 -16.76 3.81
C MET A 277 16.92 -16.65 2.99
N PHE A 278 17.14 -15.49 2.36
CA PHE A 278 18.34 -15.22 1.59
C PHE A 278 19.59 -15.21 2.48
N LEU A 279 19.53 -14.54 3.63
CA LEU A 279 20.64 -14.51 4.59
C LEU A 279 20.98 -15.91 5.10
N LYS A 280 19.97 -16.72 5.46
CA LYS A 280 20.16 -18.12 5.82
C LYS A 280 20.85 -18.90 4.71
N LYS A 281 20.43 -18.69 3.46
CA LYS A 281 21.03 -19.38 2.31
C LYS A 281 22.48 -18.97 2.05
N LEU A 282 22.79 -17.68 2.19
CA LEU A 282 24.16 -17.18 2.07
C LEU A 282 25.08 -17.81 3.12
N ILE A 283 24.62 -17.89 4.38
CA ILE A 283 25.36 -18.53 5.46
C ILE A 283 25.64 -20.00 5.13
N GLU A 284 24.65 -20.76 4.65
CA GLU A 284 24.83 -22.15 4.23
C GLU A 284 25.87 -22.29 3.10
N VAL A 285 25.82 -21.41 2.09
CA VAL A 285 26.76 -21.45 0.96
C VAL A 285 28.18 -21.13 1.41
N VAL A 286 28.36 -20.11 2.26
CA VAL A 286 29.65 -19.72 2.82
C VAL A 286 30.22 -20.85 3.68
N GLN A 287 29.40 -21.48 4.52
CA GLN A 287 29.82 -22.62 5.33
C GLN A 287 30.31 -23.79 4.47
N LYS A 288 29.55 -24.16 3.42
CA LYS A 288 29.96 -25.21 2.47
C LYS A 288 31.26 -24.86 1.75
N TYR A 289 31.42 -23.60 1.34
CA TYR A 289 32.65 -23.13 0.70
C TYR A 289 33.87 -23.25 1.64
N ILE A 290 33.71 -22.84 2.91
CA ILE A 290 34.75 -22.96 3.93
C ILE A 290 35.10 -24.44 4.16
N GLN A 291 34.10 -25.32 4.24
CA GLN A 291 34.31 -26.77 4.38
C GLN A 291 35.13 -27.33 3.20
N ILE A 292 34.73 -27.05 1.96
CA ILE A 292 35.45 -27.51 0.77
C ILE A 292 36.90 -27.00 0.76
N LYS A 293 37.12 -25.74 1.14
CA LYS A 293 38.48 -25.17 1.20
C LYS A 293 39.34 -25.85 2.28
N ARG A 294 38.75 -26.17 3.45
CA ARG A 294 39.42 -26.93 4.51
C ARG A 294 39.76 -28.35 4.04
N ASP A 295 38.84 -29.04 3.37
CA ASP A 295 39.05 -30.41 2.91
C ASP A 295 40.14 -30.49 1.83
N LYS A 296 40.19 -29.50 0.92
CA LYS A 296 41.28 -29.38 -0.07
C LYS A 296 42.64 -29.12 0.59
N LEU A 297 42.68 -28.31 1.64
CA LEU A 297 43.93 -28.07 2.37
C LEU A 297 44.41 -29.35 3.08
N ILE A 298 43.49 -30.05 3.76
CA ILE A 298 43.80 -31.31 4.46
C ILE A 298 44.30 -32.38 3.49
N THR A 299 43.67 -32.51 2.32
CA THR A 299 44.11 -33.47 1.29
C THR A 299 45.50 -33.16 0.76
N HIS A 300 45.80 -31.90 0.43
CA HIS A 300 47.15 -31.50 0.03
C HIS A 300 48.22 -31.72 1.12
N LEU A 301 47.87 -31.52 2.39
CA LEU A 301 48.79 -31.81 3.49
C LEU A 301 49.05 -33.32 3.63
N ARG A 302 48.04 -34.17 3.43
CA ARG A 302 48.21 -35.64 3.42
C ARG A 302 49.12 -36.10 2.30
N GLU A 303 48.92 -35.59 1.08
CA GLU A 303 49.79 -35.90 -0.07
C GLU A 303 51.25 -35.56 0.22
N LYS A 304 51.52 -34.40 0.83
CA LYS A 304 52.89 -34.03 1.24
C LYS A 304 53.47 -34.98 2.28
N MET A 305 52.68 -35.41 3.26
CA MET A 305 53.15 -36.37 4.27
C MET A 305 53.48 -37.74 3.66
N ASP A 306 52.70 -38.19 2.69
CA ASP A 306 52.96 -39.44 1.98
C ASP A 306 54.27 -39.37 1.17
N LEU A 307 54.57 -38.20 0.57
CA LEU A 307 55.86 -37.96 -0.10
C LEU A 307 57.02 -37.98 0.90
N ILE A 308 56.87 -37.33 2.06
CA ILE A 308 57.91 -37.35 3.11
C ILE A 308 58.13 -38.80 3.56
N ALA A 309 57.08 -39.58 3.82
CA ALA A 309 57.19 -40.97 4.27
C ALA A 309 57.98 -41.90 3.32
N GLN A 310 58.11 -41.54 2.04
CA GLN A 310 58.91 -42.29 1.05
C GLN A 310 60.42 -41.96 1.09
N ASP A 311 60.84 -40.93 1.83
CA ASP A 311 62.24 -40.60 2.02
C ASP A 311 62.95 -41.68 2.86
N LYS A 312 64.04 -42.22 2.32
CA LYS A 312 64.82 -43.31 2.94
C LYS A 312 65.57 -42.85 4.21
N ASN A 313 65.66 -41.54 4.45
CA ASN A 313 66.34 -40.98 5.62
C ASN A 313 65.47 -40.92 6.89
N ILE A 314 64.23 -41.42 6.84
CA ILE A 314 63.33 -41.46 8.00
C ILE A 314 63.65 -42.67 8.88
N GLY A 315 64.06 -42.40 10.12
CA GLY A 315 64.31 -43.43 11.11
C GLY A 315 63.07 -44.28 11.42
N ASP A 316 63.24 -45.58 11.64
CA ASP A 316 62.15 -46.53 11.89
C ASP A 316 61.26 -46.15 13.08
N ASN A 317 61.82 -45.40 14.05
CA ASN A 317 61.09 -44.86 15.19
C ASN A 317 59.98 -43.85 14.83
N GLN A 318 59.95 -43.34 13.60
CA GLN A 318 58.94 -42.38 13.13
C GLN A 318 57.83 -43.05 12.29
N LYS A 319 57.99 -44.33 11.92
CA LYS A 319 57.04 -45.07 11.09
C LYS A 319 55.92 -45.69 11.92
N CYS A 320 54.72 -45.79 11.35
CA CYS A 320 53.52 -46.36 11.96
C CYS A 320 53.76 -47.79 12.45
N ASN A 321 53.34 -48.09 13.67
CA ASN A 321 53.54 -49.42 14.29
C ASN A 321 52.67 -50.54 13.67
N ILE A 322 51.73 -50.20 12.76
CA ILE A 322 50.88 -51.18 12.10
C ILE A 322 51.38 -51.49 10.69
N CYS A 323 51.59 -50.47 9.85
CA CYS A 323 51.98 -50.69 8.45
C CYS A 323 53.48 -50.60 8.20
N TYR A 324 54.26 -50.03 9.12
CA TYR A 324 55.70 -49.79 8.99
C TYR A 324 56.12 -49.05 7.71
N SER A 325 55.18 -48.44 6.99
CA SER A 325 55.41 -47.73 5.74
C SER A 325 55.16 -46.23 5.88
N ASN A 326 54.01 -45.84 6.42
CA ASN A 326 53.63 -44.44 6.58
C ASN A 326 54.14 -43.85 7.90
N LEU A 327 54.39 -42.54 7.95
CA LEU A 327 54.74 -41.82 9.17
C LEU A 327 53.60 -41.84 10.20
N ARG A 328 53.97 -41.90 11.50
CA ARG A 328 53.01 -41.66 12.57
C ARG A 328 52.54 -40.21 12.49
N ASN A 329 51.24 -40.00 12.38
CA ASN A 329 50.67 -38.65 12.25
C ASN A 329 49.35 -38.48 13.03
N ILE A 330 49.05 -39.41 13.93
CA ILE A 330 47.83 -39.43 14.72
C ILE A 330 48.18 -39.50 16.20
N ILE A 331 47.63 -38.56 16.98
CA ILE A 331 47.58 -38.64 18.45
C ILE A 331 46.21 -39.17 18.86
N LEU A 332 46.19 -40.29 19.60
CA LEU A 332 44.97 -40.90 20.12
C LEU A 332 44.53 -40.25 21.43
N LYS A 333 43.26 -39.92 21.61
CA LYS A 333 42.70 -39.44 22.89
C LYS A 333 41.87 -40.53 23.56
N PRO A 334 41.93 -40.65 24.90
CA PRO A 334 42.61 -39.73 25.84
C PRO A 334 44.08 -40.06 26.14
N CYS A 335 44.59 -41.22 25.71
CA CYS A 335 45.92 -41.71 26.13
C CYS A 335 47.14 -40.95 25.55
N LEU A 336 46.93 -40.06 24.57
CA LEU A 336 47.92 -39.23 23.88
C LEU A 336 49.07 -39.99 23.18
N HIS A 337 48.92 -41.29 22.95
CA HIS A 337 49.91 -42.07 22.20
C HIS A 337 49.89 -41.71 20.70
N MET A 338 51.09 -41.45 20.17
CA MET A 338 51.33 -41.21 18.75
C MET A 338 51.99 -42.44 18.13
N CYS A 339 51.20 -43.45 17.76
CA CYS A 339 51.69 -44.76 17.29
C CYS A 339 51.16 -45.21 15.93
N LEU A 340 50.22 -44.45 15.35
CA LEU A 340 49.51 -44.80 14.12
C LEU A 340 49.63 -43.71 13.05
N CYS A 341 49.52 -44.12 11.79
CA CYS A 341 49.18 -43.22 10.69
C CYS A 341 47.65 -43.17 10.47
N TYR A 342 47.17 -42.11 9.81
CA TYR A 342 45.75 -41.89 9.52
C TYR A 342 45.10 -43.06 8.76
N SER A 343 45.83 -43.65 7.81
CA SER A 343 45.32 -44.77 7.01
C SER A 343 45.16 -46.07 7.81
N CYS A 344 46.04 -46.33 8.79
CA CYS A 344 45.90 -47.47 9.70
C CYS A 344 44.81 -47.25 10.74
N LEU A 345 44.66 -46.03 11.26
CA LEU A 345 43.56 -45.68 12.16
C LEU A 345 42.19 -46.01 11.53
N LYS A 346 41.99 -45.70 10.25
CA LYS A 346 40.72 -46.03 9.55
C LYS A 346 40.45 -47.52 9.38
N ARG A 347 41.49 -48.36 9.40
CA ARG A 347 41.38 -49.81 9.19
C ARG A 347 41.32 -50.61 10.48
N ILE A 348 41.58 -49.99 11.64
CA ILE A 348 41.60 -50.69 12.91
C ILE A 348 40.18 -51.14 13.27
N LYS A 349 39.99 -52.44 13.51
CA LYS A 349 38.67 -53.02 13.83
C LYS A 349 38.24 -52.72 15.27
N LYS A 350 39.20 -52.71 16.20
CA LYS A 350 38.99 -52.34 17.60
C LYS A 350 39.48 -50.91 17.80
N GLN A 351 38.62 -50.04 18.31
CA GLN A 351 38.95 -48.64 18.62
C GLN A 351 39.76 -48.56 19.93
N GLU A 352 40.91 -49.24 19.99
CA GLU A 352 41.79 -49.29 21.15
C GLU A 352 43.21 -48.92 20.75
N CYS A 353 43.94 -48.24 21.65
CA CYS A 353 45.34 -47.90 21.44
C CYS A 353 46.20 -49.18 21.40
N PRO A 354 47.01 -49.40 20.34
CA PRO A 354 47.90 -50.57 20.26
C PRO A 354 48.95 -50.66 21.37
N ILE A 355 49.26 -49.55 22.03
CA ILE A 355 50.28 -49.47 23.09
C ILE A 355 49.66 -49.78 24.46
N CYS A 356 48.61 -49.07 24.84
CA CYS A 356 48.07 -49.12 26.20
C CYS A 356 46.66 -49.74 26.30
N LYS A 357 46.08 -50.18 25.18
CA LYS A 357 44.73 -50.76 25.06
C LYS A 357 43.58 -49.86 25.54
N ALA A 358 43.85 -48.57 25.78
CA ALA A 358 42.80 -47.60 26.12
C ALA A 358 41.89 -47.35 24.90
N GLU A 359 40.60 -47.19 25.15
CA GLU A 359 39.60 -46.87 24.12
C GLU A 359 39.91 -45.51 23.45
N ILE A 360 39.79 -45.46 22.12
CA ILE A 360 40.01 -44.28 21.29
C ILE A 360 38.70 -43.50 21.19
N ILE A 361 38.60 -42.38 21.91
CA ILE A 361 37.41 -41.51 21.90
C ILE A 361 37.44 -40.52 20.73
N SER A 362 38.63 -39.98 20.46
CA SER A 362 38.88 -39.05 19.35
C SER A 362 40.36 -39.07 19.01
N TYR A 363 40.74 -38.38 17.95
CA TYR A 363 42.15 -38.28 17.54
C TYR A 363 42.46 -36.90 16.99
N ILE A 364 43.74 -36.53 17.04
CA ILE A 364 44.28 -35.34 16.37
C ILE A 364 45.20 -35.81 15.26
N GLU A 365 44.92 -35.37 14.03
CA GLU A 365 45.83 -35.54 12.90
C GLU A 365 46.84 -34.40 12.90
N LEU A 366 48.13 -34.75 12.94
CA LEU A 366 49.24 -33.82 12.91
C LEU A 366 49.81 -33.75 11.48
N PHE A 367 49.99 -32.53 10.99
CA PHE A 367 50.71 -32.26 9.75
C PHE A 367 52.05 -31.63 10.13
N LEU A 368 53.14 -32.39 9.95
CA LEU A 368 54.49 -31.89 10.20
C LEU A 368 54.86 -30.90 9.09
N LYS A 369 55.39 -29.73 9.48
CA LYS A 369 55.72 -28.62 8.56
C LYS A 369 57.18 -28.67 8.14
#